data_AF-A0A537FUE8-F1
#
_entry.id   AF-A0A537FUE8-F1
#
_cell.length_a   1.000
_cell.length_b   1.000
_cell.length_c   1.000
_cell.angle_alpha   90.00
_cell.angle_beta   90.00
_cell.angle_gamma   90.00
#
_symmetry.space_group_name_H-M   'P 1'
#
loop_
_entity.id
_entity.type
_entity.pdbx_description
1 polymer ?
#
loop_
_entity_poly.entity_id
_entity_poly.type
_entity_poly.pdbx_seq_one_letter_code
_entity_poly.pdbx_strand_id
1 'polypeptide(L)'
;LENGEFLPESNAILNYLADGTPLLPRERLERARVLQWMFFEQYSHEPYVAVARSIMRYTAPDSPERAQLPRLHSRGQRALGVMEQHLEREPFLAAGRYTVADIALYAYTHCAA
;
A
#
# COMPACT_ATOMS: atom_id res chain seq x y z
N LEU A 1 14.67 16.86 -5.31
CA LEU A 1 15.67 16.36 -6.29
C LEU A 1 16.82 17.35 -6.34
N GLU A 2 17.99 16.97 -6.84
CA GLU A 2 19.20 17.83 -6.80
C GLU A 2 19.01 19.18 -7.50
N ASN A 3 18.09 19.24 -8.46
CA ASN A 3 17.67 20.45 -9.18
C ASN A 3 16.61 21.30 -8.45
N GLY A 4 16.25 20.96 -7.22
CA GLY A 4 15.23 21.67 -6.43
C GLY A 4 13.78 21.25 -6.72
N GLU A 5 13.52 20.29 -7.61
CA GLU A 5 12.17 19.77 -7.85
C GLU A 5 11.67 18.93 -6.66
N PHE A 6 10.35 18.96 -6.45
CA PHE A 6 9.65 18.17 -5.43
C PHE A 6 8.73 17.16 -6.09
N LEU A 7 8.82 15.90 -5.65
CA LEU A 7 7.93 14.82 -6.07
C LEU A 7 7.11 14.35 -4.86
N PRO A 8 5.82 14.73 -4.76
CA PRO A 8 4.91 14.17 -3.75
C PRO A 8 4.40 12.79 -4.19
N GLU A 9 3.51 12.19 -3.40
CA GLU A 9 2.94 10.85 -3.57
C GLU A 9 3.94 9.72 -3.32
N SER A 10 3.79 9.02 -2.19
CA SER A 10 4.68 7.93 -1.76
C SER A 10 4.89 6.88 -2.87
N ASN A 11 3.81 6.51 -3.56
CA ASN A 11 3.87 5.54 -4.66
C ASN A 11 4.58 6.09 -5.91
N ALA A 12 4.48 7.39 -6.19
CA ALA A 12 5.26 8.02 -7.25
C ALA A 12 6.75 8.10 -6.88
N ILE A 13 7.05 8.45 -5.62
CA ILE A 13 8.41 8.47 -5.07
C ILE A 13 9.05 7.08 -5.15
N LEU A 14 8.33 6.02 -4.76
CA LEU A 14 8.80 4.63 -4.90
C LEU A 14 9.09 4.28 -6.36
N ASN A 15 8.21 4.65 -7.30
CA ASN A 15 8.46 4.44 -8.74
C ASN A 15 9.71 5.17 -9.22
N TYR A 16 9.88 6.43 -8.82
CA TYR A 16 11.02 7.24 -9.20
C TYR A 16 12.34 6.66 -8.68
N LEU A 17 12.37 6.27 -7.39
CA LEU A 17 13.57 5.70 -6.76
C LEU A 17 13.92 4.30 -7.29
N ALA A 18 12.92 3.52 -7.69
CA ALA A 18 13.12 2.15 -8.17
C ALA A 18 13.40 2.05 -9.67
N ASP A 19 13.23 3.13 -10.44
CA ASP A 19 13.47 3.10 -11.88
C ASP A 19 14.92 2.69 -12.19
N GLY A 20 15.08 1.73 -13.09
CA GLY A 20 16.38 1.14 -13.43
C GLY A 20 16.90 0.08 -12.44
N THR A 21 16.25 -0.13 -11.29
CA THR A 21 16.62 -1.16 -10.30
C THR A 21 15.86 -2.47 -10.49
N PRO A 22 16.27 -3.60 -9.86
CA PRO A 22 15.51 -4.84 -9.88
C PRO A 22 14.10 -4.77 -9.25
N LEU A 23 13.82 -3.73 -8.44
CA LEU A 23 12.54 -3.54 -7.74
C LEU A 23 11.41 -3.04 -8.65
N LEU A 24 11.73 -2.58 -9.86
CA LEU A 24 10.75 -2.14 -10.85
C LEU A 24 10.97 -2.87 -12.19
N PRO A 25 10.04 -3.73 -12.62
CA PRO A 25 10.13 -4.43 -13.90
C PRO A 25 10.25 -3.48 -15.11
N ARG A 26 11.01 -3.91 -16.12
CA ARG A 26 11.11 -3.22 -17.41
C ARG A 26 10.05 -3.67 -18.41
N GLU A 27 9.59 -4.92 -18.31
CA GLU A 27 8.52 -5.44 -19.15
C GLU A 27 7.22 -4.68 -18.83
N ARG A 28 6.49 -4.31 -19.88
CA ARG A 28 5.36 -3.36 -19.80
C ARG A 28 4.21 -3.92 -18.98
N LEU A 29 3.86 -5.19 -19.17
CA LEU A 29 2.78 -5.82 -18.43
C LEU A 29 3.17 -6.04 -16.96
N GLU A 30 4.39 -6.49 -16.67
CA GLU A 30 4.91 -6.61 -15.30
C GLU A 30 4.88 -5.26 -14.57
N ARG A 31 5.33 -4.17 -15.22
CA ARG A 31 5.28 -2.82 -14.66
C ARG A 31 3.84 -2.36 -14.42
N ALA A 32 2.91 -2.68 -15.33
CA ALA A 32 1.50 -2.38 -15.15
C ALA A 32 0.89 -3.16 -13.96
N ARG A 33 1.32 -4.40 -13.71
CA ARG A 33 0.90 -5.17 -12.53
C ARG A 33 1.43 -4.59 -11.22
N VAL A 34 2.66 -4.08 -11.19
CA VAL A 34 3.17 -3.32 -10.05
C VAL A 34 2.30 -2.09 -9.78
N LEU A 35 2.03 -1.29 -10.81
CA LEU A 35 1.17 -0.12 -10.69
C LEU A 35 -0.26 -0.49 -10.25
N GLN A 36 -0.81 -1.59 -10.74
CA GLN A 36 -2.12 -2.10 -10.33
C GLN A 36 -2.20 -2.27 -8.80
N TRP A 37 -1.19 -2.88 -8.19
CA TRP A 37 -1.14 -3.05 -6.73
C TRP A 37 -0.92 -1.73 -5.99
N MET A 38 -0.13 -0.81 -6.53
CA MET A 38 0.07 0.52 -5.93
C MET A 38 -1.21 1.38 -5.99
N PHE A 39 -2.01 1.26 -7.04
CA PHE A 39 -3.32 1.91 -7.11
C PHE A 39 -4.35 1.23 -6.20
N PHE A 40 -4.31 -0.09 -6.11
CA PHE A 40 -5.10 -0.82 -5.11
C PHE A 40 -4.74 -0.37 -3.69
N GLU A 41 -3.45 -0.21 -3.40
CA GLU A 41 -2.96 0.26 -2.11
C GLU A 41 -3.56 1.62 -1.77
N GLN A 42 -3.44 2.61 -2.66
CA GLN A 42 -4.00 3.95 -2.41
C GLN A 42 -5.52 4.01 -2.36
N TYR A 43 -6.24 3.22 -3.16
CA TYR A 43 -7.70 3.35 -3.23
C TYR A 43 -8.43 2.47 -2.22
N SER A 44 -7.89 1.28 -1.95
CA SER A 44 -8.61 0.20 -1.29
C SER A 44 -7.96 -0.27 -0.01
N HIS A 45 -6.71 0.07 0.28
CA HIS A 45 -6.01 -0.40 1.47
C HIS A 45 -5.63 0.74 2.42
N GLU A 46 -4.86 1.73 1.96
CA GLU A 46 -4.38 2.88 2.73
C GLU A 46 -5.52 3.60 3.47
N PRO A 47 -6.65 3.97 2.81
CA PRO A 47 -7.68 4.79 3.44
C PRO A 47 -8.41 4.08 4.59
N TYR A 48 -8.16 2.79 4.78
CA TYR A 48 -8.78 1.98 5.81
C TYR A 48 -7.78 1.52 6.85
N VAL A 49 -6.66 0.91 6.43
CA VAL A 49 -5.64 0.39 7.35
C VAL A 49 -4.84 1.53 7.98
N ALA A 50 -4.34 2.47 7.16
CA ALA A 50 -3.55 3.60 7.66
C ALA A 50 -4.40 4.55 8.51
N VAL A 51 -5.62 4.86 8.06
CA VAL A 51 -6.54 5.75 8.78
C VAL A 51 -6.98 5.14 10.11
N ALA A 52 -7.34 3.85 10.15
CA ALA A 52 -7.68 3.18 11.41
C ALA A 52 -6.52 3.26 12.42
N ARG A 53 -5.31 2.94 11.95
CA ARG A 53 -4.09 3.03 12.77
C ARG A 53 -3.85 4.46 13.25
N SER A 54 -4.02 5.46 12.39
CA SER A 54 -3.84 6.87 12.73
C SER A 54 -4.81 7.29 13.84
N ILE A 55 -6.10 6.97 13.69
CA ILE A 55 -7.12 7.24 14.72
C ILE A 55 -6.75 6.55 16.03
N MET A 56 -6.41 5.27 16.01
CA MET A 56 -6.07 4.52 17.22
C MET A 56 -4.81 5.05 17.92
N ARG A 57 -3.83 5.55 17.15
CA ARG A 57 -2.53 5.98 17.67
C ARG A 57 -2.51 7.42 18.14
N TYR A 58 -3.22 8.32 17.45
CA TYR A 58 -3.08 9.75 17.64
C TYR A 58 -4.31 10.41 18.28
N THR A 59 -5.41 9.67 18.47
CA THR A 59 -6.63 10.21 19.10
C THR A 59 -6.88 9.60 20.48
N ALA A 60 -7.47 10.41 21.36
CA ALA A 60 -7.90 9.96 22.69
C ALA A 60 -8.96 8.84 22.59
N PRO A 61 -9.06 7.93 23.58
CA PRO A 61 -10.04 6.84 23.61
C PRO A 61 -11.51 7.24 23.48
N ASP A 62 -11.85 8.47 23.86
CA ASP A 62 -13.19 9.07 23.80
C ASP A 62 -13.40 10.00 22.59
N SER A 63 -12.41 10.09 21.69
CA SER A 63 -12.53 10.90 20.48
C SER A 63 -13.71 10.44 19.61
N PRO A 64 -14.55 11.36 19.09
CA PRO A 64 -15.64 11.01 18.19
C PRO A 64 -15.15 10.35 16.89
N GLU A 65 -13.90 10.57 16.49
CA GLU A 65 -13.29 9.93 15.31
C GLU A 65 -13.26 8.40 15.44
N ARG A 66 -13.18 7.87 16.67
CA ARG A 66 -13.18 6.42 16.92
C ARG A 66 -14.48 5.73 16.51
N ALA A 67 -15.57 6.47 16.33
CA ALA A 67 -16.81 5.94 15.78
C ALA A 67 -16.66 5.40 14.34
N GLN A 68 -15.61 5.81 13.62
CA GLN A 68 -15.33 5.34 12.26
C GLN A 68 -14.65 3.97 12.22
N LEU A 69 -13.99 3.56 13.31
CA LEU A 69 -13.14 2.35 13.35
C LEU A 69 -13.85 1.07 12.88
N PRO A 70 -15.11 0.77 13.25
CA PRO A 70 -15.77 -0.44 12.78
C PRO A 70 -15.88 -0.52 11.25
N ARG A 71 -16.19 0.61 10.59
CA ARG A 71 -16.25 0.69 9.12
C ARG A 71 -14.86 0.55 8.50
N LEU A 72 -13.86 1.22 9.07
CA LEU A 72 -12.48 1.16 8.58
C LEU A 72 -11.93 -0.27 8.70
N HIS A 73 -12.11 -0.93 9.84
CA HIS A 73 -11.70 -2.32 10.02
C HIS A 73 -12.42 -3.25 9.04
N SER A 74 -13.74 -3.12 8.86
CA SER A 74 -14.48 -3.94 7.89
C SER A 74 -13.95 -3.80 6.46
N ARG A 75 -13.59 -2.58 6.03
CA ARG A 75 -13.04 -2.34 4.69
C ARG A 75 -11.57 -2.75 4.58
N GLY A 76 -10.77 -2.51 5.61
CA GLY A 76 -9.37 -2.99 5.69
C GLY A 76 -9.30 -4.51 5.59
N GLN A 77 -10.18 -5.23 6.30
CA GLN A 77 -10.28 -6.70 6.21
C GLN A 77 -10.63 -7.19 4.79
N ARG A 78 -11.47 -6.45 4.04
CA ARG A 78 -11.73 -6.79 2.63
C ARG A 78 -10.48 -6.60 1.77
N ALA A 79 -9.71 -5.54 2.01
CA ALA A 79 -8.46 -5.30 1.29
C ALA A 79 -7.42 -6.39 1.59
N LEU A 80 -7.26 -6.76 2.86
CA LEU A 80 -6.39 -7.87 3.27
C LEU A 80 -6.86 -9.19 2.65
N GLY A 81 -8.17 -9.44 2.56
CA GLY A 81 -8.71 -10.61 1.87
C GLY A 81 -8.36 -10.70 0.38
N VAL A 82 -8.26 -9.56 -0.32
CA VAL A 82 -7.79 -9.52 -1.72
C VAL A 82 -6.31 -9.88 -1.80
N MET A 83 -5.51 -9.38 -0.86
CA MET A 83 -4.08 -9.70 -0.79
C MET A 83 -3.87 -11.19 -0.47
N GLU A 84 -4.61 -11.73 0.49
CA GLU A 84 -4.57 -13.15 0.89
C GLU A 84 -4.82 -14.06 -0.32
N GLN A 85 -5.92 -13.85 -1.05
CA GLN A 85 -6.27 -14.66 -2.22
C GLN A 85 -5.20 -14.66 -3.32
N HIS A 86 -4.45 -13.57 -3.45
CA HIS A 86 -3.32 -13.50 -4.38
C HIS A 86 -2.10 -14.23 -3.82
N LEU A 87 -1.75 -13.96 -2.56
CA LEU A 87 -0.55 -14.50 -1.91
C LEU A 87 -0.64 -16.00 -1.60
N GLU A 88 -1.84 -16.58 -1.58
CA GLU A 88 -2.05 -18.04 -1.60
C GLU A 88 -1.49 -18.72 -2.85
N ARG A 89 -1.35 -17.98 -3.96
CA ARG A 89 -0.99 -18.51 -5.29
C ARG A 89 0.39 -18.09 -5.74
N GLU A 90 0.79 -16.87 -5.38
CA GLU A 90 2.04 -16.25 -5.79
C GLU A 90 2.79 -15.72 -4.57
N PRO A 91 4.10 -15.96 -4.43
CA PRO A 91 4.86 -15.55 -3.25
C PRO A 91 5.05 -14.03 -3.12
N PHE A 92 4.79 -13.28 -4.20
CA PHE A 92 4.93 -11.83 -4.28
C PHE A 92 3.76 -11.22 -5.04
N LEU A 93 3.52 -9.93 -4.84
CA LEU A 93 2.36 -9.26 -5.40
C LEU A 93 2.44 -9.10 -6.93
N ALA A 94 3.63 -8.87 -7.47
CA ALA A 94 3.79 -8.62 -8.90
C ALA A 94 5.01 -9.34 -9.48
N ALA A 95 4.94 -9.67 -10.78
CA ALA A 95 6.08 -10.16 -11.57
C ALA A 95 6.81 -11.40 -11.00
N GLY A 96 6.14 -12.18 -10.14
CA GLY A 96 6.69 -13.38 -9.50
C GLY A 96 7.90 -13.13 -8.58
N ARG A 97 8.17 -11.87 -8.20
CA ARG A 97 9.35 -11.47 -7.41
C ARG A 97 9.06 -10.24 -6.56
N TYR A 98 9.94 -9.95 -5.61
CA TYR A 98 9.83 -8.75 -4.78
C TYR A 98 9.97 -7.45 -5.61
N THR A 99 9.03 -6.52 -5.43
CA THR A 99 8.97 -5.24 -6.14
C THR A 99 8.53 -4.10 -5.22
N VAL A 100 8.46 -2.88 -5.76
CA VAL A 100 7.87 -1.74 -5.03
C VAL A 100 6.38 -1.90 -4.69
N ALA A 101 5.66 -2.83 -5.32
CA ALA A 101 4.29 -3.16 -4.91
C ALA A 101 4.26 -3.77 -3.50
N ASP A 102 5.21 -4.65 -3.20
CA ASP A 102 5.36 -5.28 -1.89
C ASP A 102 5.78 -4.26 -0.83
N ILE A 103 6.69 -3.35 -1.16
CA ILE A 103 7.09 -2.24 -0.28
C ILE A 103 5.89 -1.34 0.05
N ALA A 104 5.10 -0.95 -0.97
CA ALA A 104 3.96 -0.06 -0.82
C ALA A 104 2.91 -0.67 0.14
N LEU A 105 2.55 -1.94 -0.06
CA LEU A 105 1.54 -2.59 0.79
C LEU A 105 2.08 -2.93 2.19
N TYR A 106 3.34 -3.36 2.29
CA TYR A 106 3.98 -3.66 3.58
C TYR A 106 3.92 -2.47 4.55
N ALA A 107 4.06 -1.23 4.04
CA ALA A 107 4.13 0.00 4.83
C ALA A 107 3.04 0.11 5.91
N TYR A 108 1.82 -0.33 5.63
CA TYR A 108 0.73 -0.36 6.61
C TYR A 108 0.28 -1.77 6.99
N THR A 109 0.39 -2.76 6.10
CA THR A 109 -0.03 -4.14 6.41
C THR A 109 0.74 -4.73 7.60
N HIS A 110 2.04 -4.45 7.75
CA HIS A 110 2.83 -4.99 8.87
C HIS A 110 2.38 -4.50 10.27
N CYS A 111 1.55 -3.45 10.30
CA CYS A 111 0.95 -2.88 11.51
C CYS A 111 -0.59 -3.01 11.51
N ALA A 112 -1.18 -3.83 10.63
CA ALA A 112 -2.62 -4.06 10.60
C ALA A 112 -3.00 -5.00 11.76
N ALA A 113 -3.34 -4.42 12.92
CA ALA A 113 -3.81 -5.13 14.11
C ALA A 113 -5.15 -4.56 14.57
#